data_AF-A0A2R6D7S9-F1
#
_entry.id   AF-A0A2R6D7S9-F1
#
_cell.length_a   1.000
_cell.length_b   1.000
_cell.length_c   1.000
_cell.angle_alpha   90.00
_cell.angle_beta   90.00
_cell.angle_gamma   90.00
#
_symmetry.space_group_name_H-M   'P 1'
#
loop_
_entity.id
_entity.type
_entity.pdbx_description
1 polymer ?
#
loop_
_entity_poly.entity_id
_entity_poly.type
_entity_poly.pdbx_seq_one_letter_code
_entity_poly.pdbx_strand_id
1 'polypeptide(L)'
;MSVASEALDRVRKPEYTGENRCTPCTVTNLAITAVVAAGLAYAGSVPLSAGVAVLGVASVWLRGYLVPKTPELTRRYFPDWLLARFDKQPEPEPGPPEEFDPETVLLEAGVVEPCESADDLCLTDGFEADWRGRMERLGDEETLRAELADQLDIEGDDVRFESHGEAYIASEDGTQIGQWESRAALLADLAAAEELPGRVEAWAALDPRRRSQ
;
A
#
# COMPACT_ATOMS: atom_id res chain seq x y z
N MET A 1 23.34 2.02 27.33
CA MET A 1 22.99 1.16 26.17
C MET A 1 24.27 0.51 25.68
N SER A 2 24.28 -0.81 25.42
CA SER A 2 25.49 -1.55 25.04
C SER A 2 25.87 -1.23 23.59
N VAL A 3 27.17 -1.13 23.28
CA VAL A 3 27.72 -0.91 21.92
C VAL A 3 27.14 -1.90 20.90
N ALA A 4 26.76 -3.09 21.36
CA ALA A 4 26.08 -4.10 20.54
C ALA A 4 24.68 -3.66 20.08
N SER A 5 23.92 -2.94 20.92
CA SER A 5 22.59 -2.41 20.56
C SER A 5 22.71 -1.37 19.45
N GLU A 6 23.66 -0.44 19.60
CA GLU A 6 23.88 0.64 18.62
C GLU A 6 24.34 0.10 17.25
N ALA A 7 25.16 -0.96 17.26
CA ALA A 7 25.57 -1.64 16.04
C ALA A 7 24.44 -2.46 15.41
N LEU A 8 23.57 -3.07 16.23
CA LEU A 8 22.40 -3.80 15.77
C LEU A 8 21.35 -2.85 15.18
N ASP A 9 21.10 -1.71 15.82
CA ASP A 9 20.15 -0.69 15.35
C ASP A 9 20.62 -0.05 14.03
N ARG A 10 21.93 0.15 13.85
CA ARG A 10 22.51 0.64 12.58
C ARG A 10 22.35 -0.36 11.43
N VAL A 11 22.31 -1.66 11.75
CA VAL A 11 22.26 -2.73 10.75
C VAL A 11 20.82 -3.14 10.44
N ARG A 12 19.92 -3.00 11.43
CA ARG A 12 18.51 -3.31 11.28
C ARG A 12 17.86 -2.29 10.35
N LYS A 13 17.03 -2.78 9.44
CA LYS A 13 16.23 -1.95 8.54
C LYS A 13 14.75 -2.07 8.91
N PRO A 14 14.22 -1.18 9.77
CA PRO A 14 12.83 -1.23 10.19
C PRO A 14 11.87 -1.09 9.00
N GLU A 15 12.29 -0.46 7.90
CA GLU A 15 11.49 -0.29 6.69
C GLU A 15 11.14 -1.64 6.02
N TYR A 16 11.87 -2.71 6.31
CA TYR A 16 11.70 -4.05 5.70
C TYR A 16 11.51 -5.18 6.73
N THR A 17 11.30 -4.82 8.00
CA THR A 17 11.14 -5.79 9.11
C THR A 17 9.93 -5.42 9.96
N GLY A 18 9.54 -6.28 10.92
CA GLY A 18 8.33 -6.05 11.72
C GLY A 18 7.05 -6.17 10.88
N GLU A 19 6.18 -5.17 10.98
CA GLU A 19 4.91 -5.07 10.24
C GLU A 19 5.13 -4.88 8.72
N ASN A 20 6.25 -4.27 8.34
CA ASN A 20 6.63 -4.04 6.94
C ASN A 20 7.30 -5.27 6.29
N ARG A 21 7.26 -6.45 6.93
CA ARG A 21 7.94 -7.66 6.45
C ARG A 21 7.16 -8.35 5.32
N CYS A 22 7.82 -8.59 4.20
CA CYS A 22 7.30 -9.46 3.15
C CYS A 22 7.43 -10.95 3.55
N THR A 23 6.31 -11.62 3.83
CA THR A 23 6.27 -13.05 4.20
C THR A 23 6.74 -13.96 3.06
N PRO A 24 6.24 -13.83 1.81
CA PRO A 24 6.73 -14.64 0.68
C PRO A 24 8.23 -14.48 0.42
N CYS A 25 8.74 -13.25 0.53
CA CYS A 25 10.16 -12.94 0.38
C CYS A 25 10.99 -13.59 1.49
N THR A 26 10.50 -13.56 2.73
CA THR A 26 11.17 -14.19 3.87
C THR A 26 11.28 -15.70 3.67
N VAL A 27 10.18 -16.37 3.28
CA VAL A 27 10.18 -17.81 2.99
C VAL A 27 11.17 -18.15 1.88
N THR A 28 11.15 -17.38 0.78
CA THR A 28 12.04 -17.59 -0.37
C THR A 28 13.51 -17.40 0.01
N ASN A 29 13.85 -16.34 0.75
CA ASN A 29 15.22 -16.08 1.20
C ASN A 29 15.74 -17.18 2.15
N LEU A 30 14.89 -17.67 3.05
CA LEU A 30 15.24 -18.79 3.94
C LEU A 30 15.40 -20.11 3.15
N ALA A 31 14.55 -20.35 2.14
CA ALA A 31 14.68 -21.52 1.27
C ALA A 31 16.01 -21.49 0.48
N ILE A 32 16.36 -20.33 -0.11
CA ILE A 32 17.66 -20.14 -0.78
C ILE A 32 18.81 -20.38 0.19
N THR A 33 18.74 -19.80 1.40
CA THR A 33 19.75 -19.99 2.44
C THR A 33 19.92 -21.48 2.79
N ALA A 34 18.82 -22.20 2.97
CA ALA A 34 18.83 -23.63 3.28
C ALA A 34 19.42 -24.47 2.14
N VAL A 35 19.06 -24.18 0.88
CA VAL A 35 19.59 -24.88 -0.30
C VAL A 35 21.10 -24.68 -0.43
N VAL A 36 21.58 -23.45 -0.29
CA VAL A 36 23.02 -23.15 -0.35
C VAL A 36 23.76 -23.83 0.80
N ALA A 37 23.24 -23.74 2.03
CA ALA A 37 23.85 -24.38 3.19
C ALA A 37 23.90 -25.91 3.05
N ALA A 38 22.84 -26.53 2.52
CA ALA A 38 22.80 -27.97 2.26
C ALA A 38 23.80 -28.39 1.18
N GLY A 39 23.94 -27.62 0.09
CA GLY A 39 24.94 -27.88 -0.94
C GLY A 39 26.38 -27.83 -0.41
N LEU A 40 26.67 -26.87 0.47
CA LEU A 40 27.98 -26.74 1.12
C LEU A 40 28.25 -27.88 2.11
N ALA A 41 27.23 -28.32 2.85
CA ALA A 41 27.33 -29.47 3.73
C ALA A 41 27.57 -30.76 2.94
N TYR A 42 26.85 -30.96 1.82
CA TYR A 42 27.03 -32.10 0.92
C TYR A 42 28.43 -32.13 0.31
N ALA A 43 29.01 -30.96 -0.02
CA ALA A 43 30.39 -30.83 -0.48
C ALA A 43 31.45 -31.04 0.61
N GLY A 44 31.06 -31.40 1.84
CA GLY A 44 31.96 -31.72 2.95
C GLY A 44 32.43 -30.52 3.78
N SER A 45 31.90 -29.32 3.53
CA SER A 45 32.34 -28.08 4.19
C SER A 45 31.37 -27.65 5.31
N VAL A 46 31.32 -28.42 6.40
CA VAL A 46 30.41 -28.15 7.55
C VAL A 46 30.61 -26.76 8.17
N PRO A 47 31.84 -26.25 8.42
CA PRO A 47 32.02 -24.91 8.98
C PRO A 47 31.49 -23.80 8.07
N LEU A 48 31.67 -23.95 6.75
CA LEU A 48 31.21 -22.98 5.76
C LEU A 48 29.67 -23.00 5.64
N SER A 49 29.08 -24.19 5.67
CA SER A 49 27.62 -24.37 5.72
C SER A 49 26.99 -23.66 6.93
N ALA A 50 27.56 -23.88 8.12
CA ALA A 50 27.10 -23.22 9.35
C ALA A 50 27.26 -21.69 9.27
N GLY A 51 28.39 -21.20 8.76
CA GLY A 51 28.62 -19.77 8.56
C GLY A 51 27.58 -19.13 7.63
N VAL A 52 27.30 -19.76 6.48
CA VAL A 52 26.30 -19.27 5.52
C VAL A 52 24.90 -19.30 6.10
N ALA A 53 24.52 -20.37 6.81
CA ALA A 53 23.21 -20.46 7.44
C ALA A 53 23.00 -19.36 8.49
N VAL A 54 23.98 -19.15 9.37
CA VAL A 54 23.91 -18.12 10.42
C VAL A 54 23.87 -16.72 9.81
N LEU A 55 24.75 -16.42 8.86
CA LEU A 55 24.81 -15.11 8.23
C LEU A 55 23.57 -14.82 7.37
N GLY A 56 23.06 -15.82 6.66
CA GLY A 56 21.86 -15.70 5.83
C GLY A 56 20.62 -15.43 6.69
N VAL A 57 20.42 -16.23 7.74
CA VAL A 57 19.31 -16.02 8.70
C VAL A 57 19.43 -14.67 9.39
N ALA A 58 20.64 -14.28 9.83
CA ALA A 58 20.86 -12.98 10.45
C ALA A 58 20.54 -11.82 9.49
N SER A 59 20.91 -11.94 8.21
CA SER A 59 20.59 -10.92 7.20
C SER A 59 19.09 -10.79 6.98
N VAL A 60 18.37 -11.91 6.83
CA VAL A 60 16.91 -11.93 6.66
C VAL A 60 16.19 -11.38 7.91
N TRP A 61 16.70 -11.69 9.10
CA TRP A 61 16.10 -11.22 10.36
C TRP A 61 16.31 -9.72 10.57
N LEU A 62 17.53 -9.22 10.33
CA LEU A 62 17.89 -7.82 10.55
C LEU A 62 17.39 -6.89 9.43
N ARG A 63 17.41 -7.34 8.17
CA ARG A 63 17.20 -6.48 7.01
C ARG A 63 16.01 -6.86 6.14
N GLY A 64 15.42 -8.04 6.32
CA GLY A 64 14.35 -8.54 5.46
C GLY A 64 14.81 -9.20 4.15
N TYR A 65 16.09 -9.07 3.78
CA TYR A 65 16.66 -9.63 2.54
C TYR A 65 17.97 -10.40 2.75
N LEU A 66 18.20 -11.39 1.90
CA LEU A 66 19.41 -12.23 1.92
C LEU A 66 20.63 -11.52 1.31
N VAL A 67 20.44 -10.77 0.22
CA VAL A 67 21.51 -10.07 -0.51
C VAL A 67 21.27 -8.55 -0.43
N PRO A 68 22.29 -7.73 -0.12
CA PRO A 68 22.13 -6.28 -0.12
C PRO A 68 21.61 -5.76 -1.47
N LYS A 69 20.68 -4.81 -1.41
CA LYS A 69 20.02 -4.18 -2.56
C LYS A 69 19.05 -5.06 -3.35
N THR A 70 18.62 -6.22 -2.82
CA THR A 70 17.60 -7.04 -3.48
C THR A 70 16.32 -6.25 -3.79
N PRO A 71 15.76 -5.43 -2.88
CA PRO A 71 14.55 -4.66 -3.19
C PRO A 71 14.71 -3.73 -4.40
N GLU A 72 15.81 -2.99 -4.47
CA GLU A 72 16.10 -2.06 -5.57
C GLU A 72 16.38 -2.81 -6.89
N LEU A 73 17.04 -3.97 -6.82
CA LEU A 73 17.31 -4.82 -7.98
C LEU A 73 16.03 -5.46 -8.53
N THR A 74 15.17 -6.00 -7.68
CA THR A 74 13.91 -6.61 -8.13
C THR A 74 13.00 -5.56 -8.73
N ARG A 75 12.87 -4.37 -8.12
CA ARG A 75 12.11 -3.25 -8.72
C ARG A 75 12.62 -2.86 -10.11
N ARG A 76 13.95 -2.86 -10.32
CA ARG A 76 14.54 -2.42 -11.60
C ARG A 76 14.49 -3.47 -12.71
N TYR A 77 14.52 -4.76 -12.37
CA TYR A 77 14.76 -5.82 -13.35
C TYR A 77 13.66 -6.89 -13.41
N PHE A 78 12.79 -7.01 -12.41
CA PHE A 78 11.73 -8.01 -12.43
C PHE A 78 10.45 -7.44 -13.06
N PRO A 79 9.75 -8.20 -13.89
CA PRO A 79 8.47 -7.77 -14.46
C PRO A 79 7.35 -7.76 -13.41
N ASP A 80 6.35 -6.90 -13.59
CA ASP A 80 5.28 -6.65 -12.60
C ASP A 80 4.49 -7.91 -12.22
N TRP A 81 4.23 -8.81 -13.18
CA TRP A 81 3.54 -10.08 -12.92
C TRP A 81 4.27 -10.96 -11.89
N LEU A 82 5.60 -10.87 -11.85
CA LEU A 82 6.42 -11.63 -10.92
C LEU A 82 6.45 -10.94 -9.55
N LEU A 83 6.50 -9.61 -9.52
CA LEU A 83 6.44 -8.81 -8.29
C LEU A 83 5.08 -8.95 -7.58
N ALA A 84 3.98 -8.98 -8.33
CA ALA A 84 2.63 -9.21 -7.82
C ALA A 84 2.52 -10.54 -7.04
N ARG A 85 3.35 -11.54 -7.37
CA ARG A 85 3.39 -12.82 -6.66
C ARG A 85 4.06 -12.75 -5.28
N PHE A 86 4.77 -11.66 -4.99
CA PHE A 86 5.45 -11.41 -3.71
C PHE A 86 4.66 -10.45 -2.78
N ASP A 87 3.47 -10.03 -3.20
CA ASP A 87 2.42 -9.41 -2.37
C ASP A 87 2.85 -8.22 -1.49
N LYS A 88 3.60 -7.31 -2.11
CA LYS A 88 3.66 -5.90 -1.79
C LYS A 88 3.80 -5.20 -3.15
N GLN A 89 2.71 -4.68 -3.69
CA GLN A 89 2.80 -3.78 -4.85
C GLN A 89 3.84 -2.70 -4.52
N PRO A 90 4.80 -2.40 -5.41
CA PRO A 90 5.67 -1.27 -5.19
C PRO A 90 4.79 -0.02 -5.07
N GLU A 91 4.83 0.65 -3.92
CA GLU A 91 4.26 1.98 -3.79
C GLU A 91 4.81 2.83 -4.96
N PRO A 92 3.94 3.59 -5.67
CA PRO A 92 4.37 4.41 -6.78
C PRO A 92 5.55 5.30 -6.33
N GLU A 93 6.68 5.20 -7.02
CA GLU A 93 7.80 6.11 -6.78
C GLU A 93 7.30 7.55 -7.05
N PRO A 94 7.53 8.51 -6.15
CA PRO A 94 7.11 9.89 -6.39
C PRO A 94 7.74 10.39 -7.69
N GLY A 95 6.88 10.93 -8.57
CA GLY A 95 7.29 11.52 -9.84
C GLY A 95 8.17 12.76 -9.66
N PRO A 96 8.75 13.31 -10.74
CA PRO A 96 9.54 14.54 -10.67
C PRO A 96 8.73 15.71 -10.05
N PRO A 97 9.41 16.67 -9.41
CA PRO A 97 8.80 17.69 -8.56
C PRO A 97 8.12 18.79 -9.39
N GLU A 98 6.95 18.47 -9.93
CA GLU A 98 5.81 19.33 -9.63
C GLU A 98 5.11 18.65 -8.47
N GLU A 99 5.64 18.89 -7.26
CA GLU A 99 5.14 18.36 -5.98
C GLU A 99 3.69 18.83 -5.82
N PHE A 100 2.76 17.98 -6.22
CA PHE A 100 1.39 18.09 -5.78
C PHE A 100 1.40 17.68 -4.31
N ASP A 101 1.22 18.65 -3.43
CA ASP A 101 1.14 18.44 -1.99
C ASP A 101 -0.35 18.36 -1.59
N PRO A 102 -0.91 17.14 -1.42
CA PRO A 102 -2.32 16.98 -1.07
C PRO A 102 -2.63 17.58 0.30
N GLU A 103 -1.70 17.57 1.24
CA GLU A 103 -1.90 18.17 2.57
C GLU A 103 -2.17 19.67 2.46
N THR A 104 -1.31 20.41 1.75
CA THR A 104 -1.51 21.84 1.52
C THR A 104 -2.84 22.11 0.82
N VAL A 105 -3.19 21.33 -0.21
CA VAL A 105 -4.45 21.49 -0.96
C VAL A 105 -5.67 21.28 -0.05
N LEU A 106 -5.66 20.25 0.80
CA LEU A 106 -6.77 19.93 1.69
C LEU A 106 -6.88 20.93 2.85
N LEU A 107 -5.75 21.44 3.36
CA LEU A 107 -5.72 22.52 4.35
C LEU A 107 -6.29 23.82 3.77
N GLU A 108 -5.84 24.23 2.58
CA GLU A 108 -6.32 25.45 1.91
C GLU A 108 -7.82 25.35 1.55
N ALA A 109 -8.29 24.15 1.19
CA ALA A 109 -9.70 23.88 0.90
C ALA A 109 -10.59 23.76 2.17
N GLY A 110 -10.01 23.82 3.37
CA GLY A 110 -10.74 23.64 4.63
C GLY A 110 -11.36 22.25 4.79
N VAL A 111 -10.75 21.24 4.17
CA VAL A 111 -11.12 19.82 4.32
C VAL A 111 -10.53 19.25 5.60
N VAL A 112 -9.28 19.60 5.89
CA VAL A 112 -8.56 19.22 7.10
C VAL A 112 -8.02 20.43 7.85
N GLU A 113 -7.72 20.25 9.13
CA GLU A 113 -7.11 21.23 10.01
C GLU A 113 -6.17 20.54 11.02
N PRO A 114 -5.18 21.24 11.60
CA PRO A 114 -4.33 20.65 12.64
C PRO A 114 -5.17 20.17 13.84
N CYS A 115 -4.94 18.94 14.28
CA CYS A 115 -5.61 18.40 15.44
C CYS A 115 -5.21 19.16 16.72
N GLU A 116 -6.15 19.34 17.66
CA GLU A 116 -5.83 19.97 18.95
C GLU A 116 -4.92 19.11 19.85
N SER A 117 -5.01 17.77 19.72
CA SER A 117 -4.43 16.81 20.64
C SER A 117 -3.24 16.01 20.10
N ALA A 118 -2.91 16.16 18.82
CA ALA A 118 -1.86 15.40 18.16
C ALA A 118 -1.15 16.26 17.10
N ASP A 119 0.10 15.92 16.80
CA ASP A 119 0.85 16.50 15.68
C ASP A 119 0.43 15.80 14.39
N ASP A 120 -0.82 16.02 13.99
CA ASP A 120 -1.51 15.36 12.87
C ASP A 120 -2.65 16.26 12.35
N LEU A 121 -3.28 15.85 11.24
CA LEU A 121 -4.43 16.52 10.64
C LEU A 121 -5.74 15.80 10.96
N CYS A 122 -6.74 16.59 11.28
CA CYS A 122 -8.11 16.17 11.56
C CYS A 122 -9.02 16.72 10.46
N LEU A 123 -10.11 16.01 10.15
CA LEU A 123 -11.14 16.58 9.29
C LEU A 123 -11.74 17.81 9.96
N THR A 124 -12.10 18.83 9.19
CA THR A 124 -12.91 19.93 9.72
C THR A 124 -14.32 19.43 10.01
N ASP A 125 -14.95 19.94 11.07
CA ASP A 125 -16.31 19.55 11.48
C ASP A 125 -17.32 19.60 10.31
N GLY A 126 -17.20 20.62 9.45
CA GLY A 126 -18.08 20.81 8.32
C GLY A 126 -17.87 19.77 7.21
N PHE A 127 -16.62 19.44 6.90
CA PHE A 127 -16.33 18.39 5.92
C PHE A 127 -16.70 17.02 6.46
N GLU A 128 -16.37 16.72 7.72
CA GLU A 128 -16.68 15.43 8.35
C GLU A 128 -18.19 15.14 8.34
N ALA A 129 -19.01 16.15 8.65
CA ALA A 129 -20.46 16.02 8.63
C ALA A 129 -21.00 15.73 7.22
N ASP A 130 -20.56 16.49 6.21
CA ASP A 130 -21.03 16.32 4.83
C ASP A 130 -20.56 14.98 4.24
N TRP A 131 -19.30 14.63 4.46
CA TRP A 131 -18.70 13.37 4.02
C TRP A 131 -19.39 12.15 4.66
N ARG A 132 -19.65 12.18 5.98
CA ARG A 132 -20.44 11.12 6.64
C ARG A 132 -21.87 11.05 6.12
N GLY A 133 -22.53 12.20 5.96
CA GLY A 133 -23.88 12.24 5.39
C GLY A 133 -23.94 11.71 3.95
N ARG A 134 -22.88 11.88 3.17
CA ARG A 134 -22.73 11.27 1.84
C ARG A 134 -22.53 9.76 1.91
N MET A 135 -21.65 9.26 2.78
CA MET A 135 -21.49 7.81 3.00
C MET A 135 -22.79 7.13 3.41
N GLU A 136 -23.59 7.77 4.26
CA GLU A 136 -24.91 7.25 4.67
C GLU A 136 -25.88 7.14 3.49
N ARG A 137 -25.90 8.14 2.60
CA ARG A 137 -26.74 8.14 1.38
C ARG A 137 -26.32 7.07 0.38
N LEU A 138 -25.01 6.85 0.24
CA LEU A 138 -24.45 5.77 -0.60
C LEU A 138 -24.61 4.38 0.05
N GLY A 139 -25.17 4.30 1.26
CA GLY A 139 -25.33 3.05 2.00
C GLY A 139 -26.22 2.02 1.31
N ASP A 140 -27.09 2.44 0.38
CA ASP A 140 -27.88 1.57 -0.47
C ASP A 140 -27.07 1.04 -1.67
N GLU A 141 -27.21 -0.24 -2.01
CA GLU A 141 -26.37 -0.88 -3.04
C GLU A 141 -26.68 -0.40 -4.46
N GLU A 142 -27.94 -0.07 -4.78
CA GLU A 142 -28.31 0.48 -6.09
C GLU A 142 -27.71 1.88 -6.26
N THR A 143 -27.81 2.70 -5.22
CA THR A 143 -27.21 4.04 -5.18
C THR A 143 -25.69 3.97 -5.28
N LEU A 144 -25.06 3.06 -4.52
CA LEU A 144 -23.61 2.82 -4.56
C LEU A 144 -23.12 2.42 -5.96
N ARG A 145 -23.88 1.54 -6.61
CA ARG A 145 -23.60 1.06 -7.97
C ARG A 145 -23.68 2.20 -8.99
N ALA A 146 -24.76 2.98 -8.93
CA ALA A 146 -24.97 4.12 -9.81
C ALA A 146 -23.87 5.18 -9.66
N GLU A 147 -23.48 5.48 -8.42
CA GLU A 147 -22.40 6.44 -8.13
C GLU A 147 -21.06 5.95 -8.69
N LEU A 148 -20.68 4.69 -8.43
CA LEU A 148 -19.43 4.15 -8.97
C LEU A 148 -19.42 4.18 -10.50
N ALA A 149 -20.54 3.87 -11.12
CA ALA A 149 -20.66 3.87 -12.57
C ALA A 149 -20.51 5.28 -13.17
N ASP A 150 -21.12 6.30 -12.54
CA ASP A 150 -20.98 7.71 -12.94
C ASP A 150 -19.52 8.19 -12.82
N GLN A 151 -18.85 7.88 -11.71
CA GLN A 151 -17.45 8.23 -11.50
C GLN A 151 -16.50 7.59 -12.52
N LEU A 152 -16.84 6.40 -13.02
CA LEU A 152 -16.05 5.65 -14.00
C LEU A 152 -16.48 5.90 -15.45
N ASP A 153 -17.56 6.66 -15.69
CA ASP A 153 -18.16 6.87 -17.02
C ASP A 153 -18.54 5.55 -17.72
N ILE A 154 -19.18 4.64 -16.97
CA ILE A 154 -19.61 3.30 -17.44
C ILE A 154 -21.11 3.03 -17.23
N GLU A 155 -21.62 1.93 -17.80
CA GLU A 155 -23.02 1.52 -17.65
C GLU A 155 -23.24 0.80 -16.30
N GLY A 156 -24.01 1.42 -15.41
CA GLY A 156 -24.15 0.95 -14.03
C GLY A 156 -24.85 -0.40 -13.86
N ASP A 157 -25.70 -0.83 -14.81
CA ASP A 157 -26.53 -2.03 -14.65
C ASP A 157 -25.71 -3.34 -14.59
N ASP A 158 -24.50 -3.34 -15.14
CA ASP A 158 -23.63 -4.52 -15.20
C ASP A 158 -22.58 -4.57 -14.08
N VAL A 159 -22.53 -3.55 -13.22
CA VAL A 159 -21.60 -3.49 -12.09
C VAL A 159 -22.03 -4.45 -10.98
N ARG A 160 -21.13 -5.36 -10.60
CA ARG A 160 -21.31 -6.32 -9.52
C ARG A 160 -20.26 -6.14 -8.45
N PHE A 161 -20.70 -6.28 -7.20
CA PHE A 161 -19.82 -6.24 -6.04
C PHE A 161 -19.65 -7.64 -5.45
N GLU A 162 -18.41 -8.01 -5.16
CA GLU A 162 -18.08 -9.28 -4.51
C GLU A 162 -17.08 -9.06 -3.37
N SER A 163 -17.29 -9.75 -2.26
CA SER A 163 -16.32 -9.79 -1.16
C SER A 163 -15.45 -11.03 -1.26
N HIS A 164 -14.14 -10.85 -1.33
CA HIS A 164 -13.14 -11.92 -1.34
C HIS A 164 -12.15 -11.72 -0.20
N GLY A 165 -12.40 -12.38 0.94
CA GLY A 165 -11.59 -12.19 2.15
C GLY A 165 -11.71 -10.77 2.69
N GLU A 166 -10.59 -10.05 2.75
CA GLU A 166 -10.51 -8.62 3.14
C GLU A 166 -10.51 -7.68 1.92
N ALA A 167 -11.00 -8.14 0.76
CA ALA A 167 -11.15 -7.30 -0.42
C ALA A 167 -12.62 -7.15 -0.80
N TYR A 168 -13.01 -5.93 -1.19
CA TYR A 168 -14.28 -5.61 -1.82
C TYR A 168 -14.03 -5.24 -3.27
N ILE A 169 -14.54 -6.05 -4.20
CA ILE A 169 -14.20 -5.98 -5.62
C ILE A 169 -15.43 -5.54 -6.40
N ALA A 170 -15.26 -4.54 -7.27
CA ALA A 170 -16.24 -4.18 -8.29
C ALA A 170 -15.83 -4.77 -9.64
N SER A 171 -16.80 -5.31 -10.37
CA SER A 171 -16.59 -5.89 -11.70
C SER A 171 -17.72 -5.51 -12.66
N GLU A 172 -17.38 -5.34 -13.93
CA GLU A 172 -18.31 -5.14 -15.06
C GLU A 172 -18.04 -6.26 -16.07
N ASP A 173 -19.07 -7.02 -16.46
CA ASP A 173 -18.93 -8.17 -17.37
C ASP A 173 -17.84 -9.19 -16.98
N GLY A 174 -17.59 -9.33 -15.68
CA GLY A 174 -16.55 -10.22 -15.13
C GLY A 174 -15.12 -9.66 -15.22
N THR A 175 -14.96 -8.44 -15.70
CA THR A 175 -13.71 -7.69 -15.65
C THR A 175 -13.66 -6.87 -14.37
N GLN A 176 -12.61 -7.02 -13.57
CA GLN A 176 -12.42 -6.21 -12.37
C GLN A 176 -12.16 -4.75 -12.75
N ILE A 177 -12.99 -3.85 -12.25
CA ILE A 177 -12.91 -2.40 -12.49
C ILE A 177 -12.43 -1.62 -11.25
N GLY A 178 -12.48 -2.23 -10.07
CA GLY A 178 -11.99 -1.62 -8.84
C GLY A 178 -11.86 -2.61 -7.69
N GLN A 179 -11.02 -2.28 -6.71
CA GLN A 179 -10.80 -3.07 -5.51
C GLN A 179 -10.51 -2.15 -4.31
N TRP A 180 -11.15 -2.45 -3.19
CA TRP A 180 -11.00 -1.75 -1.91
C TRP A 180 -10.76 -2.75 -0.79
N GLU A 181 -10.25 -2.29 0.35
CA GLU A 181 -10.09 -3.12 1.56
C GLU A 181 -11.43 -3.53 2.18
N SER A 182 -12.47 -2.76 1.92
CA SER A 182 -13.81 -3.07 2.40
C SER A 182 -14.86 -2.27 1.66
N ARG A 183 -16.13 -2.64 1.86
CA ARG A 183 -17.26 -1.81 1.44
C ARG A 183 -17.24 -0.43 2.07
N ALA A 184 -16.78 -0.31 3.32
CA ALA A 184 -16.68 0.99 4.00
C ALA A 184 -15.63 1.90 3.34
N ALA A 185 -14.51 1.32 2.86
CA ALA A 185 -13.51 2.05 2.09
C ALA A 185 -14.08 2.56 0.75
N LEU A 186 -14.83 1.73 0.02
CA LEU A 186 -15.51 2.19 -1.20
C LEU A 186 -16.48 3.36 -0.94
N LEU A 187 -17.27 3.26 0.14
CA LEU A 187 -18.20 4.35 0.52
C LEU A 187 -17.45 5.63 0.84
N ALA A 188 -16.36 5.53 1.60
CA ALA A 188 -15.49 6.64 1.96
C ALA A 188 -14.90 7.34 0.73
N ASP A 189 -14.37 6.56 -0.22
CA ASP A 189 -13.75 7.07 -1.44
C ASP A 189 -14.76 7.77 -2.34
N LEU A 190 -15.90 7.14 -2.63
CA LEU A 190 -16.94 7.73 -3.45
C LEU A 190 -17.56 8.97 -2.79
N ALA A 191 -17.72 8.93 -1.46
CA ALA A 191 -18.18 10.11 -0.74
C ALA A 191 -17.18 11.27 -0.83
N ALA A 192 -15.87 11.00 -0.74
CA ALA A 192 -14.86 12.03 -0.88
C ALA A 192 -14.82 12.58 -2.32
N ALA A 193 -14.88 11.71 -3.33
CA ALA A 193 -14.90 12.09 -4.75
C ALA A 193 -16.04 13.05 -5.09
N GLU A 194 -17.17 12.93 -4.39
CA GLU A 194 -18.34 13.79 -4.53
C GLU A 194 -18.26 15.12 -3.75
N GLU A 195 -17.66 15.13 -2.55
CA GLU A 195 -17.62 16.32 -1.71
C GLU A 195 -16.41 17.24 -2.02
N LEU A 196 -15.27 16.68 -2.42
CA LEU A 196 -14.05 17.42 -2.75
C LEU A 196 -14.20 18.42 -3.93
N PRO A 197 -14.92 18.13 -5.03
CA PRO A 197 -15.12 19.08 -6.12
C PRO A 197 -15.75 20.41 -5.69
N GLY A 198 -16.57 20.40 -4.63
CA GLY A 198 -17.23 21.58 -4.10
C GLY A 198 -16.33 22.47 -3.24
N ARG A 199 -15.12 21.99 -2.88
CA ARG A 199 -14.23 22.61 -1.89
C ARG A 199 -12.85 22.90 -2.44
N VAL A 200 -12.31 21.98 -3.24
CA VAL A 200 -10.98 22.10 -3.82
C VAL A 200 -11.06 22.93 -5.10
N GLU A 201 -10.36 24.07 -5.12
CA GLU A 201 -10.26 24.90 -6.30
C GLU A 201 -9.62 24.13 -7.46
N ALA A 202 -10.17 24.32 -8.67
CA ALA A 202 -9.68 23.66 -9.88
C ALA A 202 -9.60 22.12 -9.78
N TRP A 203 -10.46 21.47 -8.97
CA TRP A 203 -10.56 20.00 -8.88
C TRP A 203 -10.62 19.31 -10.25
N ALA A 204 -11.43 19.87 -11.16
CA ALA A 204 -11.57 19.37 -12.53
C ALA A 204 -10.30 19.48 -13.39
N ALA A 205 -9.34 20.32 -13.01
CA ALA A 205 -8.06 20.47 -13.68
C ALA A 205 -6.97 19.51 -13.13
N LEU A 206 -7.18 18.92 -11.96
CA LEU A 206 -6.30 17.87 -11.44
C LEU A 206 -6.42 16.62 -12.32
N ASP A 207 -5.30 15.99 -12.63
CA ASP A 207 -5.32 14.70 -13.33
C ASP A 207 -5.82 13.59 -12.39
N PRO A 208 -6.35 12.48 -12.93
CA PRO A 208 -6.94 11.42 -12.12
C PRO A 208 -6.02 10.87 -11.02
N ARG A 209 -4.70 10.82 -11.25
CA ARG A 209 -3.75 10.35 -10.22
C ARG A 209 -3.57 11.33 -9.07
N ARG A 210 -3.76 12.63 -9.30
CA ARG A 210 -3.73 13.65 -8.22
C ARG A 210 -5.03 13.65 -7.42
N ARG A 211 -6.16 13.31 -8.04
CA ARG A 211 -7.45 13.15 -7.33
C ARG A 211 -7.51 11.89 -6.47
N SER A 212 -6.69 10.89 -6.76
CA SER A 212 -6.63 9.61 -6.05
C SER A 212 -5.49 9.51 -5.03
N GLN A 213 -4.78 10.61 -4.75
CA GLN A 213 -3.69 10.67 -3.77
C GLN A 213 -4.16 11.26 -2.45
#